data_AF-A0AA40S490-F1
#
_entry.id   AF-A0AA40S490-F1
#
_cell.length_a   1.000
_cell.length_b   1.000
_cell.length_c   1.000
_cell.angle_alpha   90.00
_cell.angle_beta   90.00
_cell.angle_gamma   90.00
#
_symmetry.space_group_name_H-M   'P 1'
#
loop_
_entity.id
_entity.type
_entity.pdbx_description
1 polymer ?
#
loop_
_entity_poly.entity_id
_entity_poly.type
_entity_poly.pdbx_seq_one_letter_code
_entity_poly.pdbx_strand_id
1 'polypeptide(L)'
;MRPLRAILTLSAWALAAPALAQEADQAALSAKDRATIETCLAGQQTLHNRRACIGRVSGPCRDTPDGSSTMGMMACFDRENTAWDTLLNRTYREAMAAFDEGGKAYLKGVQQTWLKFRAQACEWPGRVYPGGTIGGPLSGECSMEQTALRALDLMEIRDALEPR
;
A
#
# COMPACT_ATOMS: atom_id res chain seq x y z
N MET A 1 -13.11 -71.63 -3.58
CA MET A 1 -13.74 -71.66 -2.24
C MET A 1 -13.36 -70.39 -1.48
N ARG A 2 -14.38 -69.61 -1.10
CA ARG A 2 -14.43 -68.52 -0.11
C ARG A 2 -13.80 -67.13 -0.42
N PRO A 3 -14.42 -66.06 0.11
CA PRO A 3 -14.78 -64.85 -0.67
C PRO A 3 -14.49 -63.53 0.11
N LEU A 4 -15.09 -62.41 -0.35
CA LEU A 4 -15.17 -61.08 0.30
C LEU A 4 -13.85 -60.27 0.31
N ARG A 5 -13.83 -58.94 0.15
CA ARG A 5 -14.78 -57.91 0.56
C ARG A 5 -14.62 -56.66 -0.32
N ALA A 6 -15.73 -56.05 -0.71
CA ALA A 6 -15.79 -54.70 -1.24
C ALA A 6 -15.24 -53.71 -0.20
N ILE A 7 -14.39 -52.77 -0.64
CA ILE A 7 -14.09 -51.56 0.11
C ILE A 7 -14.37 -50.38 -0.82
N LEU A 8 -15.62 -49.91 -0.77
CA LEU A 8 -16.00 -48.57 -1.15
C LEU A 8 -15.34 -47.61 -0.15
N THR A 9 -14.39 -46.80 -0.61
CA THR A 9 -13.96 -45.60 0.10
C THR A 9 -14.34 -44.39 -0.74
N LEU A 10 -15.56 -43.88 -0.51
CA LEU A 10 -15.89 -42.50 -0.79
C LEU A 10 -15.19 -41.63 0.26
N SER A 11 -14.09 -40.99 -0.12
CA SER A 11 -13.40 -39.99 0.69
C SER A 11 -13.47 -38.64 -0.03
N ALA A 12 -14.66 -38.06 -0.11
CA ALA A 12 -14.82 -36.66 -0.49
C ALA A 12 -14.64 -35.79 0.77
N TRP A 13 -13.40 -35.45 1.10
CA TRP A 13 -13.10 -34.40 2.08
C TRP A 13 -12.87 -33.09 1.34
N ALA A 14 -13.92 -32.28 1.22
CA ALA A 14 -13.85 -30.92 0.74
C ALA A 14 -13.27 -30.02 1.85
N LEU A 15 -11.96 -29.74 1.79
CA LEU A 15 -11.31 -28.67 2.55
C LEU A 15 -11.03 -27.50 1.61
N ALA A 16 -12.01 -26.62 1.42
CA ALA A 16 -11.86 -25.40 0.59
C ALA A 16 -12.32 -24.12 1.32
N ALA A 17 -12.26 -24.10 2.66
CA ALA A 17 -12.69 -22.95 3.48
C ALA A 17 -11.60 -21.93 3.92
N PRO A 18 -10.27 -22.20 3.96
CA PRO A 18 -9.35 -21.26 4.61
C PRO A 18 -9.06 -19.98 3.81
N ALA A 19 -9.30 -19.95 2.49
CA ALA A 19 -8.95 -18.80 1.66
C ALA A 19 -9.85 -17.56 1.89
N LEU A 20 -11.15 -17.75 2.10
CA LEU A 20 -12.11 -16.62 2.18
C LEU A 20 -12.00 -15.82 3.49
N ALA A 21 -11.66 -16.47 4.61
CA ALA A 21 -11.52 -15.79 5.90
C ALA A 21 -10.29 -14.87 5.94
N GLN A 22 -9.17 -15.34 5.41
CA GLN A 22 -7.92 -14.59 5.40
C GLN A 22 -8.00 -13.33 4.51
N GLU A 23 -8.71 -13.42 3.39
CA GLU A 23 -8.96 -12.26 2.51
C GLU A 23 -9.81 -11.19 3.19
N ALA A 24 -10.84 -11.58 3.94
CA ALA A 24 -11.71 -10.65 4.67
C ALA A 24 -10.94 -9.89 5.78
N ASP A 25 -10.11 -10.60 6.54
CA ASP A 25 -9.31 -10.00 7.60
C ASP A 25 -8.28 -9.00 7.04
N GLN A 26 -7.63 -9.35 5.92
CA GLN A 26 -6.65 -8.49 5.28
C GLN A 26 -7.29 -7.22 4.67
N ALA A 27 -8.49 -7.35 4.08
CA ALA A 27 -9.27 -6.22 3.61
C ALA A 27 -9.70 -5.28 4.75
N ALA A 28 -10.14 -5.85 5.88
CA ALA A 28 -10.51 -5.09 7.07
C ALA A 28 -9.31 -4.33 7.66
N LEU A 29 -8.13 -4.96 7.71
CA LEU A 29 -6.90 -4.33 8.15
C LEU A 29 -6.50 -3.16 7.25
N SER A 30 -6.53 -3.35 5.93
CA SER A 30 -6.26 -2.30 4.94
C SER A 30 -7.21 -1.11 5.09
N ALA A 31 -8.51 -1.36 5.33
CA ALA A 31 -9.48 -0.32 5.58
C ALA A 31 -9.18 0.47 6.87
N LYS A 32 -8.78 -0.20 7.94
CA LYS A 32 -8.39 0.42 9.22
C LYS A 32 -7.13 1.28 9.09
N ASP A 33 -6.13 0.77 8.37
CA ASP A 33 -4.87 1.49 8.13
C ASP A 33 -5.13 2.77 7.32
N ARG A 34 -5.96 2.68 6.28
CA ARG A 34 -6.42 3.86 5.52
C ARG A 34 -7.17 4.86 6.40
N ALA A 35 -8.11 4.41 7.23
CA ALA A 35 -8.86 5.29 8.12
C ALA A 35 -7.95 6.02 9.13
N THR A 36 -6.86 5.37 9.58
CA THR A 36 -5.86 5.98 10.45
C THR A 36 -5.17 7.16 9.78
N ILE A 37 -4.76 6.99 8.51
CA ILE A 37 -4.12 8.04 7.71
C ILE A 37 -5.12 9.17 7.42
N GLU A 38 -6.34 8.85 6.96
CA GLU A 38 -7.38 9.84 6.67
C GLU A 38 -7.73 10.69 7.90
N THR A 39 -7.83 10.06 9.07
CA THR A 39 -8.04 10.76 10.35
C THR A 39 -6.90 11.73 10.65
N CYS A 40 -5.65 11.31 10.44
CA CYS A 40 -4.50 12.21 10.59
C CYS A 40 -4.59 13.40 9.63
N LEU A 41 -4.86 13.14 8.34
CA LEU A 41 -4.94 14.17 7.30
C LEU A 41 -6.01 15.22 7.57
N ALA A 42 -7.18 14.78 8.09
CA ALA A 42 -8.28 15.67 8.47
C ALA A 42 -7.90 16.63 9.62
N GLY A 43 -6.97 16.24 10.48
CA GLY A 43 -6.45 17.07 11.57
C GLY A 43 -5.39 18.09 11.15
N GLN A 44 -4.91 18.06 9.89
CA GLN A 44 -3.85 18.95 9.42
C GLN A 44 -4.39 20.09 8.56
N GLN A 45 -4.00 21.32 8.91
CA GLN A 45 -4.47 22.53 8.21
C GLN A 45 -3.76 22.81 6.89
N THR A 46 -2.50 22.37 6.75
CA THR A 46 -1.69 22.62 5.55
C THR A 46 -1.18 21.32 4.96
N LEU A 47 -0.95 21.31 3.65
CA LEU A 47 -0.33 20.17 2.96
C LEU A 47 1.07 19.85 3.50
N HIS A 48 1.82 20.88 3.90
CA HIS A 48 3.11 20.68 4.57
C HIS A 48 2.95 19.85 5.85
N ASN A 49 1.95 20.17 6.69
CA ASN A 49 1.70 19.45 7.93
C ASN A 49 1.14 18.04 7.67
N ARG A 50 0.44 17.82 6.55
CA ARG A 50 -0.04 16.48 6.14
C ARG A 50 1.09 15.47 5.93
N ARG A 51 2.33 15.91 5.65
CA ARG A 51 3.50 15.01 5.59
C ARG A 51 3.78 14.31 6.93
N ALA A 52 3.38 14.88 8.06
CA ALA A 52 3.50 14.24 9.37
C ALA A 52 2.60 12.99 9.53
N CYS A 53 1.67 12.76 8.60
CA CYS A 53 0.84 11.54 8.58
C CYS A 53 1.57 10.33 7.96
N ILE A 54 2.72 10.55 7.31
CA ILE A 54 3.57 9.46 6.81
C ILE A 54 4.23 8.78 8.02
N GLY A 55 4.16 7.46 8.06
CA GLY A 55 4.64 6.64 9.17
C GLY A 55 3.57 6.33 10.22
N ARG A 56 2.32 6.81 10.07
CA ARG A 56 1.30 6.70 11.13
C ARG A 56 0.81 5.27 11.35
N VAL A 57 0.98 4.40 10.35
CA VAL A 57 0.65 2.97 10.39
C VAL A 57 1.93 2.14 10.60
N SER A 58 2.96 2.39 9.80
CA SER A 58 4.21 1.62 9.80
C SER A 58 5.05 1.85 11.05
N GLY A 59 5.05 3.06 11.63
CA GLY A 59 5.78 3.39 12.86
C GLY A 59 5.37 2.50 14.04
N PRO A 60 4.13 2.60 14.54
CA PRO A 60 3.66 1.74 15.63
C PRO A 60 3.69 0.24 15.30
N CYS A 61 3.56 -0.13 14.02
CA CYS A 61 3.69 -1.52 13.58
C CYS A 61 5.11 -2.05 13.82
N ARG A 62 6.15 -1.28 13.49
CA ARG A 62 7.57 -1.66 13.70
C ARG A 62 7.96 -1.75 15.18
N ASP A 63 7.25 -1.06 16.06
CA ASP A 63 7.47 -1.10 17.50
C ASP A 63 6.95 -2.40 18.17
N THR A 64 6.24 -3.26 17.40
CA THR A 64 5.79 -4.57 17.88
C THR A 64 6.90 -5.62 17.78
N PRO A 65 6.86 -6.69 18.59
CA PRO A 65 7.82 -7.79 18.48
C PRO A 65 7.90 -8.36 17.05
N ASP A 66 6.75 -8.61 16.42
CA ASP A 66 6.69 -9.16 15.06
C ASP A 66 7.19 -8.16 14.00
N GLY A 67 6.82 -6.88 14.15
CA GLY A 67 7.17 -5.81 13.22
C GLY A 67 8.63 -5.35 13.28
N SER A 68 9.35 -5.67 14.35
CA SER A 68 10.75 -5.27 14.55
C SER A 68 11.76 -6.12 13.77
N SER A 69 11.35 -7.28 13.24
CA SER A 69 12.20 -8.11 12.36
C SER A 69 12.32 -7.50 10.96
N THR A 70 13.35 -7.84 10.17
CA THR A 70 13.47 -7.38 8.77
C THR A 70 12.20 -7.65 7.96
N MET A 71 11.65 -8.86 8.10
CA MET A 71 10.42 -9.26 7.41
C MET A 71 9.20 -8.48 7.95
N GLY A 72 9.13 -8.30 9.26
CA GLY A 72 8.11 -7.50 9.93
C GLY A 72 8.10 -6.04 9.46
N MET A 73 9.28 -5.41 9.37
CA MET A 73 9.41 -4.03 8.89
C MET A 73 8.89 -3.90 7.46
N MET A 74 9.26 -4.82 6.57
CA MET A 74 8.74 -4.82 5.19
C MET A 74 7.21 -4.94 5.17
N ALA A 75 6.64 -5.83 5.98
CA ALA A 75 5.19 -5.97 6.09
C ALA A 75 4.52 -4.68 6.66
N CYS A 76 5.14 -4.02 7.63
CA CYS A 76 4.66 -2.76 8.18
C CYS A 76 4.65 -1.63 7.14
N PHE A 77 5.73 -1.50 6.35
CA PHE A 77 5.78 -0.53 5.26
C PHE A 77 4.80 -0.85 4.15
N ASP A 78 4.62 -2.13 3.80
CA ASP A 78 3.65 -2.54 2.76
C ASP A 78 2.20 -2.23 3.15
N ARG A 79 1.84 -2.44 4.42
CA ARG A 79 0.53 -2.04 4.96
C ARG A 79 0.25 -0.55 4.77
N GLU A 80 1.18 0.29 5.18
CA GLU A 80 1.02 1.73 5.03
C GLU A 80 1.08 2.16 3.55
N ASN A 81 1.97 1.56 2.75
CA ASN A 81 2.06 1.82 1.32
C ASN A 81 0.75 1.46 0.60
N THR A 82 0.10 0.35 0.96
CA THR A 82 -1.21 -0.05 0.40
C THR A 82 -2.30 0.98 0.73
N ALA A 83 -2.30 1.51 1.95
CA ALA A 83 -3.23 2.56 2.35
C ALA A 83 -2.98 3.86 1.55
N TRP A 84 -1.72 4.29 1.43
CA TRP A 84 -1.36 5.45 0.61
C TRP A 84 -1.63 5.26 -0.88
N ASP A 85 -1.39 4.07 -1.43
CA ASP A 85 -1.65 3.77 -2.85
C ASP A 85 -3.16 3.81 -3.16
N THR A 86 -3.98 3.36 -2.21
CA THR A 86 -5.44 3.50 -2.32
C THR A 86 -5.86 4.98 -2.37
N LEU A 87 -5.29 5.81 -1.49
CA LEU A 87 -5.56 7.25 -1.45
C LEU A 87 -5.06 7.93 -2.73
N LEU A 88 -3.84 7.62 -3.17
CA LEU A 88 -3.22 8.09 -4.40
C LEU A 88 -4.12 7.81 -5.60
N ASN A 89 -4.56 6.55 -5.78
CA ASN A 89 -5.38 6.18 -6.93
C ASN A 89 -6.77 6.80 -6.88
N ARG A 90 -7.36 6.97 -5.69
CA ARG A 90 -8.62 7.70 -5.52
C ARG A 90 -8.47 9.15 -5.96
N THR A 91 -7.49 9.86 -5.42
CA THR A 91 -7.26 11.28 -5.71
C THR A 91 -6.80 11.51 -7.15
N TYR A 92 -6.02 10.59 -7.73
CA TYR A 92 -5.70 10.61 -9.16
C TYR A 92 -6.97 10.60 -10.01
N ARG A 93 -7.95 9.73 -9.72
CA ARG A 93 -9.22 9.68 -10.46
C ARG A 93 -10.03 10.96 -10.29
N GLU A 94 -10.07 11.52 -9.09
CA GLU A 94 -10.73 12.80 -8.81
C GLU A 94 -10.10 13.94 -9.63
N ALA A 95 -8.77 14.09 -9.60
CA ALA A 95 -8.07 15.08 -10.39
C ALA A 95 -8.26 14.88 -11.90
N MET A 96 -8.20 13.64 -12.39
CA MET A 96 -8.47 13.31 -13.80
C MET A 96 -9.89 13.68 -14.22
N ALA A 97 -10.88 13.59 -13.33
CA ALA A 97 -12.26 13.97 -13.63
C ALA A 97 -12.46 15.49 -13.72
N ALA A 98 -11.67 16.26 -12.98
CA ALA A 98 -11.74 17.72 -12.96
C ALA A 98 -10.95 18.41 -14.10
N PHE A 99 -9.92 17.76 -14.64
CA PHE A 99 -9.14 18.29 -15.76
C PHE A 99 -9.90 18.28 -17.10
N ASP A 100 -9.51 19.19 -18.01
CA ASP A 100 -9.82 19.09 -19.43
C ASP A 100 -8.96 18.00 -20.12
N GLU A 101 -9.18 17.75 -21.41
CA GLU A 101 -8.44 16.70 -22.13
C GLU A 101 -6.93 16.92 -22.16
N GLY A 102 -6.50 18.18 -22.26
CA GLY A 102 -5.08 18.54 -22.20
C GLY A 102 -4.46 18.23 -20.84
N GLY A 103 -5.12 18.63 -19.76
CA GLY A 103 -4.72 18.36 -18.39
C GLY A 103 -4.71 16.87 -18.04
N LYS A 104 -5.70 16.10 -18.52
CA LYS A 104 -5.73 14.63 -18.38
C LYS A 104 -4.53 13.98 -19.06
N ALA A 105 -4.20 14.38 -20.29
CA ALA A 105 -3.04 13.86 -21.02
C ALA A 105 -1.73 14.18 -20.29
N TYR A 106 -1.59 15.42 -19.81
CA TYR A 106 -0.47 15.85 -19.00
C TYR A 106 -0.33 15.02 -17.71
N LEU A 107 -1.39 14.94 -16.88
CA LEU A 107 -1.34 14.26 -15.59
C LEU A 107 -1.04 12.77 -15.76
N LYS A 108 -1.59 12.12 -16.79
CA LYS A 108 -1.27 10.73 -17.14
C LYS A 108 0.23 10.55 -17.44
N GLY A 109 0.82 11.44 -18.22
CA GLY A 109 2.25 11.41 -18.55
C GLY A 109 3.15 11.61 -17.32
N VAL A 110 2.77 12.55 -16.44
CA VAL A 110 3.46 12.76 -15.15
C VAL A 110 3.38 11.50 -14.29
N GLN A 111 2.20 10.89 -14.17
CA GLN A 111 2.01 9.68 -13.35
C GLN A 111 2.85 8.50 -13.85
N GLN A 112 2.92 8.29 -15.17
CA GLN A 112 3.77 7.25 -15.77
C GLN A 112 5.26 7.50 -15.52
N THR A 113 5.69 8.75 -15.58
CA THR A 113 7.08 9.14 -15.29
C THR A 113 7.41 8.94 -13.82
N TRP A 114 6.50 9.34 -12.93
CA TRP A 114 6.64 9.15 -11.49
C TRP A 114 6.76 7.67 -11.10
N LEU A 115 5.98 6.78 -11.72
CA LEU A 115 6.10 5.33 -11.46
C LEU A 115 7.51 4.80 -11.74
N LYS A 116 8.12 5.23 -12.85
CA LYS A 116 9.52 4.88 -13.20
C LYS A 116 10.51 5.47 -12.22
N PHE A 117 10.33 6.75 -11.87
CA PHE A 117 11.16 7.43 -10.88
C PHE A 117 11.12 6.69 -9.53
N ARG A 118 9.93 6.41 -8.98
CA ARG A 118 9.78 5.70 -7.69
C ARG A 118 10.50 4.35 -7.72
N ALA A 119 10.31 3.57 -8.79
CA ALA A 119 10.95 2.27 -8.92
C ALA A 119 12.47 2.39 -8.88
N GLN A 120 13.06 3.30 -9.67
CA GLN A 120 14.51 3.49 -9.73
C GLN A 120 15.09 4.14 -8.46
N ALA A 121 14.41 5.14 -7.93
CA ALA A 121 14.86 5.88 -6.75
C ALA A 121 14.98 4.96 -5.53
N CYS A 122 14.05 4.01 -5.36
CA CYS A 122 14.04 3.13 -4.19
C CYS A 122 14.90 1.86 -4.33
N GLU A 123 15.67 1.70 -5.40
CA GLU A 123 16.65 0.61 -5.56
C GLU A 123 17.97 0.85 -4.82
N TRP A 124 18.25 2.10 -4.41
CA TRP A 124 19.53 2.48 -3.80
C TRP A 124 19.96 1.57 -2.64
N PRO A 125 19.09 1.08 -1.73
CA PRO A 125 19.53 0.27 -0.60
C PRO A 125 20.19 -1.04 -1.04
N GLY A 126 19.69 -1.66 -2.12
CA GLY A 126 20.28 -2.88 -2.69
C GLY A 126 21.66 -2.64 -3.31
N ARG A 127 21.96 -1.39 -3.72
CA ARG A 127 23.27 -0.99 -4.24
C ARG A 127 24.26 -0.68 -3.11
N VAL A 128 23.78 -0.08 -2.03
CA VAL A 128 24.61 0.33 -0.88
C VAL A 128 24.90 -0.82 0.07
N TYR A 129 23.96 -1.75 0.25
CA TYR A 129 24.07 -2.86 1.20
C TYR A 129 24.01 -4.23 0.49
N PRO A 130 24.95 -4.56 -0.41
CA PRO A 130 24.94 -5.82 -1.13
C PRO A 130 25.05 -7.01 -0.14
N GLY A 131 24.15 -7.98 -0.24
CA GLY A 131 24.13 -9.18 0.60
C GLY A 131 23.60 -8.98 2.03
N GLY A 132 23.24 -7.75 2.41
CA GLY A 132 22.60 -7.45 3.69
C GLY A 132 21.07 -7.57 3.63
N THR A 133 20.44 -7.92 4.75
CA THR A 133 18.96 -8.01 4.85
C THR A 133 18.29 -6.64 4.97
N ILE A 134 19.02 -5.59 5.35
CA ILE A 134 18.48 -4.23 5.56
C ILE A 134 18.02 -3.54 4.28
N GLY A 135 18.48 -4.00 3.11
CA GLY A 135 18.09 -3.43 1.83
C GLY A 135 16.57 -3.49 1.59
N GLY A 136 15.94 -4.61 1.95
CA GLY A 136 14.49 -4.80 1.79
C GLY A 136 13.66 -3.77 2.56
N PRO A 137 13.81 -3.65 3.89
CA PRO A 137 13.13 -2.62 4.69
C PRO A 137 13.33 -1.20 4.17
N LEU A 138 14.56 -0.80 3.84
CA LEU A 138 14.84 0.56 3.36
C LEU A 138 14.20 0.83 1.98
N SER A 139 14.18 -0.16 1.08
CA SER A 139 13.48 -0.02 -0.21
C SER A 139 11.96 0.06 -0.01
N GLY A 140 11.42 -0.69 0.95
CA GLY A 140 10.01 -0.64 1.35
C GLY A 140 9.60 0.71 1.93
N GLU A 141 10.39 1.24 2.87
CA GLU A 141 10.18 2.58 3.47
C GLU A 141 10.21 3.66 2.39
N CYS A 142 11.23 3.66 1.53
CA CYS A 142 11.32 4.59 0.40
C CYS A 142 10.08 4.53 -0.50
N SER A 143 9.64 3.31 -0.86
CA SER A 143 8.48 3.14 -1.74
C SER A 143 7.21 3.68 -1.09
N MET A 144 7.00 3.38 0.19
CA MET A 144 5.89 3.91 1.00
C MET A 144 5.90 5.44 1.04
N GLU A 145 7.04 6.05 1.38
CA GLU A 145 7.17 7.52 1.47
C GLU A 145 6.91 8.18 0.11
N GLN A 146 7.47 7.67 -0.98
CA GLN A 146 7.25 8.21 -2.32
C GLN A 146 5.78 8.10 -2.75
N THR A 147 5.11 6.99 -2.41
CA THR A 147 3.66 6.83 -2.65
C THR A 147 2.85 7.86 -1.85
N ALA A 148 3.19 8.05 -0.57
CA ALA A 148 2.50 9.01 0.29
C ALA A 148 2.67 10.45 -0.20
N LEU A 149 3.91 10.84 -0.53
CA LEU A 149 4.21 12.17 -1.08
C LEU A 149 3.45 12.43 -2.38
N ARG A 150 3.35 11.43 -3.27
CA ARG A 150 2.57 11.57 -4.50
C ARG A 150 1.07 11.66 -4.24
N ALA A 151 0.54 10.94 -3.25
CA ALA A 151 -0.85 11.09 -2.85
C ALA A 151 -1.14 12.53 -2.39
N LEU A 152 -0.27 13.11 -1.56
CA LEU A 152 -0.40 14.49 -1.09
C LEU A 152 -0.31 15.52 -2.21
N ASP A 153 0.62 15.34 -3.15
CA ASP A 153 0.76 16.19 -4.34
C ASP A 153 -0.48 16.11 -5.24
N LEU A 154 -1.05 14.92 -5.43
CA LEU A 154 -2.32 14.78 -6.15
C LEU A 154 -3.50 15.46 -5.43
N MET A 155 -3.51 15.46 -4.09
CA MET A 155 -4.52 16.21 -3.32
C MET A 155 -4.37 17.70 -3.57
N GLU A 156 -3.15 18.22 -3.61
CA GLU A 156 -2.88 19.62 -3.97
C GLU A 156 -3.41 19.97 -5.36
N ILE A 157 -3.09 19.13 -6.35
CA ILE A 157 -3.56 19.30 -7.73
C ILE A 157 -5.09 19.28 -7.79
N ARG A 158 -5.73 18.30 -7.15
CA ARG A 158 -7.20 18.19 -7.11
C ARG A 158 -7.82 19.44 -6.47
N ASP A 159 -7.35 19.83 -5.29
CA ASP A 159 -7.90 20.96 -4.54
C ASP A 159 -7.73 22.29 -5.32
N ALA A 160 -6.67 22.42 -6.13
CA ALA A 160 -6.45 23.58 -7.00
C ALA A 160 -7.38 23.62 -8.23
N LEU A 161 -7.98 22.48 -8.63
CA LEU A 161 -8.92 22.39 -9.74
C LEU A 161 -10.38 22.62 -9.32
N GLU A 162 -10.68 22.59 -8.02
CA GLU A 162 -12.02 22.86 -7.52
C GLU A 162 -12.40 24.34 -7.79
N PRO A 163 -13.59 24.61 -8.34
CA PRO A 163 -14.08 25.97 -8.49
C PRO A 163 -14.11 26.67 -7.12
N ARG A 164 -13.48 27.84 -7.03
CA ARG A 164 -13.54 28.69 -5.82
C ARG A 164 -14.89 29.36 -5.65
#